data_AF-A0A6C0C4Y7-F1
#
_entry.id   AF-A0A6C0C4Y7-F1
#
_cell.length_a   1.000
_cell.length_b   1.000
_cell.length_c   1.000
_cell.angle_alpha   90.00
_cell.angle_beta   90.00
_cell.angle_gamma   90.00
#
_symmetry.space_group_name_H-M   'P 1'
#
loop_
_entity.id
_entity.type
_entity.pdbx_description
1 polymer ?
#
loop_
_entity_poly.entity_id
_entity_poly.type
_entity_poly.pdbx_seq_one_letter_code
_entity_poly.pdbx_strand_id
1 'polypeptide(L)'
;MYNYSLKLTYRTSNDDDVYRDELMQAFDIQTYDSEVINNIINKELIPLLKDQFLIVYQTMNKHNQFPFTLEDSVCVTLLLSWEYFNLFHLCLGEIKENKITNSITNLISELIKTK
;
A
#
# COMPACT_ATOMS: atom_id res chain seq x y z
N MET A 1 -12.00 3.67 8.78
CA MET A 1 -12.28 2.99 7.49
C MET A 1 -11.32 3.59 6.48
N TYR A 2 -10.78 2.79 5.56
CA TYR A 2 -9.82 3.32 4.57
C TYR A 2 -10.50 4.16 3.47
N ASN A 3 -9.93 5.32 3.14
CA ASN A 3 -10.43 6.20 2.08
C ASN A 3 -9.77 5.88 0.73
N TYR A 4 -10.38 5.00 -0.04
CA TYR A 4 -9.89 4.55 -1.36
C TYR A 4 -9.92 5.60 -2.48
N SER A 5 -10.58 6.73 -2.25
CA SER A 5 -10.79 7.78 -3.26
C SER A 5 -9.92 9.01 -3.04
N LEU A 6 -9.03 8.97 -2.05
CA LEU A 6 -8.12 10.07 -1.75
C LEU A 6 -7.18 10.31 -2.92
N LYS A 7 -7.08 11.57 -3.36
CA LYS A 7 -6.10 11.96 -4.38
C LYS A 7 -4.79 12.30 -3.70
N LEU A 8 -3.80 11.44 -3.90
CA LEU A 8 -2.47 11.61 -3.34
C LEU A 8 -1.65 12.58 -4.20
N THR A 9 -1.01 13.56 -3.57
CA THR A 9 -0.20 14.61 -4.20
C THR A 9 1.21 14.70 -3.63
N TYR A 10 1.51 13.96 -2.55
CA TYR A 10 2.79 14.02 -1.83
C TYR A 10 4.03 13.89 -2.72
N ARG A 11 3.97 13.09 -3.79
CA ARG A 11 5.08 12.91 -4.75
C ARG A 11 5.49 14.18 -5.50
N THR A 12 4.63 15.20 -5.53
CA THR A 12 4.91 16.50 -6.16
C THR A 12 5.38 17.56 -5.17
N SER A 13 5.36 17.23 -3.87
CA SER A 13 5.86 18.05 -2.79
C SER A 13 7.30 17.69 -2.45
N ASN A 14 8.08 18.68 -2.00
CA ASN A 14 9.39 18.45 -1.37
C ASN A 14 9.27 18.29 0.16
N ASP A 15 8.05 18.28 0.67
CA ASP A 15 7.75 18.25 2.11
C ASP A 15 7.20 16.87 2.52
N ASP A 16 7.94 16.20 3.41
CA ASP A 16 7.60 14.90 3.97
C ASP A 16 6.29 14.93 4.76
N ASP A 17 5.91 16.09 5.30
CA ASP A 17 4.68 16.23 6.09
C ASP A 17 3.43 16.02 5.23
N VAL A 18 3.48 16.33 3.93
CA VAL A 18 2.36 16.07 3.00
C VAL A 18 2.07 14.57 2.90
N TYR A 19 3.11 13.72 2.87
CA TYR A 19 2.91 12.27 2.85
C TYR A 19 2.31 11.76 4.16
N ARG A 20 2.78 12.26 5.31
CA ARG A 20 2.25 11.87 6.62
C ARG A 20 0.78 12.25 6.74
N ASP A 21 0.44 13.46 6.32
CA ASP A 21 -0.93 13.96 6.34
C ASP A 21 -1.83 13.17 5.40
N GLU A 22 -1.40 12.89 4.17
CA GLU A 22 -2.17 12.09 3.22
C GLU A 22 -2.31 10.64 3.65
N LEU A 23 -1.28 10.06 4.30
CA LEU A 23 -1.37 8.72 4.91
C LEU A 23 -2.43 8.71 6.02
N MET A 24 -2.40 9.68 6.94
CA MET A 24 -3.40 9.80 8.00
C MET A 24 -4.81 10.01 7.43
N GLN A 25 -4.96 10.84 6.39
CA GLN A 25 -6.23 11.02 5.68
C GLN A 25 -6.73 9.73 5.00
N ALA A 26 -5.83 8.91 4.45
CA ALA A 26 -6.20 7.63 3.86
C ALA A 26 -6.73 6.65 4.91
N PHE A 27 -6.21 6.69 6.13
CA PHE A 27 -6.67 5.87 7.24
C PHE A 27 -7.82 6.49 8.04
N ASP A 28 -8.25 7.71 7.70
CA ASP A 28 -9.28 8.48 8.42
C ASP A 28 -8.92 8.69 9.90
N ILE A 29 -7.68 9.08 10.16
CA ILE A 29 -7.13 9.38 11.50
C ILE A 29 -6.51 10.78 11.53
N GLN A 30 -6.50 11.41 12.71
CA GLN A 30 -5.91 12.74 12.91
C GLN A 30 -4.45 12.70 13.35
N THR A 31 -4.05 11.60 14.00
CA THR A 31 -2.71 11.39 14.54
C THR A 31 -2.28 9.97 14.25
N TYR A 32 -0.98 9.76 14.03
CA TYR A 32 -0.44 8.43 13.78
C TYR A 32 -0.74 7.49 14.95
N ASP A 33 -1.42 6.39 14.65
CA ASP A 33 -1.77 5.33 15.59
C ASP A 33 -1.54 3.98 14.91
N SER A 34 -0.49 3.28 15.34
CA SER A 34 -0.09 2.01 14.75
C SER A 34 -1.09 0.89 15.02
N GLU A 35 -1.83 0.93 16.12
CA GLU A 35 -2.85 -0.06 16.44
C GLU A 35 -4.07 0.12 15.52
N VAL A 36 -4.51 1.36 15.31
CA VAL A 36 -5.61 1.66 14.38
C VAL A 36 -5.24 1.29 12.94
N ILE A 37 -4.05 1.68 12.48
CA ILE A 37 -3.56 1.34 11.14
C ILE A 37 -3.48 -0.17 10.95
N ASN A 38 -2.86 -0.90 11.89
CA ASN A 38 -2.75 -2.36 11.81
C ASN A 38 -4.13 -3.04 11.84
N ASN A 39 -5.07 -2.50 12.62
CA ASN A 39 -6.44 -3.00 12.63
C ASN A 39 -7.12 -2.83 11.26
N ILE A 40 -6.94 -1.68 10.60
CA ILE A 40 -7.48 -1.42 9.25
C ILE A 40 -6.81 -2.33 8.22
N ILE A 41 -5.48 -2.48 8.28
CA ILE A 41 -4.74 -3.38 7.39
C ILE A 41 -5.31 -4.81 7.48
N ASN A 42 -5.42 -5.34 8.69
CA ASN A 42 -5.82 -6.73 8.90
C ASN A 42 -7.32 -6.97 8.63
N LYS A 43 -8.19 -6.01 8.95
CA LYS A 43 -9.66 -6.17 8.85
C LYS A 43 -10.25 -5.72 7.51
N GLU A 44 -9.62 -4.76 6.84
CA GLU A 44 -10.14 -4.18 5.58
C GLU A 44 -9.21 -4.45 4.40
N LEU A 45 -7.91 -4.11 4.50
CA LEU A 45 -7.03 -4.14 3.33
C LEU A 45 -6.66 -5.57 2.90
N ILE A 46 -6.16 -6.41 3.80
CA ILE A 46 -5.76 -7.79 3.45
C ILE A 46 -6.94 -8.58 2.85
N PRO A 47 -8.15 -8.57 3.44
CA PRO A 47 -9.30 -9.25 2.84
C PRO A 47 -9.66 -8.74 1.44
N LEU A 48 -9.52 -7.44 1.18
CA LEU A 48 -9.78 -6.84 -0.13
C LEU A 48 -8.75 -7.30 -1.18
N LEU A 49 -7.49 -7.44 -0.78
CA LEU A 49 -6.35 -7.70 -1.66
C LEU A 49 -6.19 -9.17 -2.07
N LYS A 50 -6.74 -10.08 -1.26
CA LYS A 50 -6.46 -11.54 -1.25
C LYS A 50 -5.99 -12.15 -2.58
N ASP A 51 -6.89 -12.37 -3.53
CA ASP A 51 -6.54 -13.13 -4.75
C ASP A 51 -5.74 -12.28 -5.75
N GLN A 52 -5.93 -10.95 -5.71
CA GLN A 52 -5.29 -10.00 -6.62
C GLN A 52 -3.80 -9.80 -6.32
N PHE A 53 -3.42 -9.90 -5.04
CA PHE A 53 -2.08 -9.53 -4.57
C PHE A 53 -1.16 -10.71 -4.28
N LEU A 54 -1.61 -11.95 -4.51
CA LEU A 54 -0.76 -13.13 -4.32
C LEU A 54 0.58 -13.01 -5.06
N ILE A 55 0.56 -12.55 -6.32
CA ILE A 55 1.77 -12.35 -7.13
C ILE A 55 2.63 -11.21 -6.57
N VAL A 56 2.01 -10.16 -6.04
CA VAL A 56 2.72 -9.03 -5.40
C VAL A 56 3.48 -9.53 -4.17
N TYR A 57 2.82 -10.27 -3.27
CA TYR A 57 3.44 -10.83 -2.06
C TYR A 57 4.56 -11.82 -2.39
N GLN A 58 4.37 -12.66 -3.42
CA GLN A 58 5.41 -13.56 -3.92
C GLN A 58 6.61 -12.78 -4.47
N THR A 59 6.36 -11.70 -5.21
CA THR A 59 7.42 -10.83 -5.75
C THR A 59 8.22 -10.16 -4.63
N MET A 60 7.53 -9.60 -3.63
CA MET A 60 8.17 -8.99 -2.46
C MET A 60 9.02 -10.00 -1.70
N ASN A 61 8.49 -11.20 -1.43
CA ASN A 61 9.24 -12.26 -0.74
C ASN A 61 10.44 -12.79 -1.54
N LYS A 62 10.32 -12.89 -2.87
CA LYS A 62 11.42 -13.31 -3.75
C LYS A 62 12.58 -12.32 -3.76
N HIS A 63 12.29 -11.04 -3.57
CA HIS A 63 13.28 -9.97 -3.57
C HIS A 63 13.59 -9.44 -2.17
N ASN A 64 13.02 -10.07 -1.14
CA ASN A 64 13.27 -9.74 0.24
C ASN A 64 14.72 -10.06 0.61
N GLN A 65 15.37 -9.14 1.33
CA GLN A 65 16.73 -9.30 1.85
C GLN A 65 16.76 -9.87 3.26
N PHE A 66 15.62 -9.91 3.97
CA PHE A 66 15.55 -10.49 5.30
C PHE A 66 15.64 -12.03 5.25
N PRO A 67 16.18 -12.67 6.30
CA PRO A 67 16.31 -14.13 6.36
C PRO A 67 14.97 -14.85 6.69
N PHE A 68 13.83 -14.20 6.48
CA PHE A 68 12.50 -14.72 6.79
C PHE A 68 11.48 -14.27 5.75
N THR A 69 10.40 -15.04 5.61
CA THR A 69 9.26 -14.68 4.76
C THR A 69 8.47 -13.52 5.39
N LEU A 70 8.14 -12.52 4.60
CA LEU A 70 7.27 -11.41 4.99
C LEU A 70 5.83 -11.90 5.02
N GLU A 71 5.16 -11.70 6.15
CA GLU A 71 3.71 -11.86 6.28
C GLU A 71 2.95 -10.81 5.44
N ASP A 72 1.71 -11.10 5.07
CA ASP A 72 0.88 -10.21 4.24
C ASP A 72 0.70 -8.81 4.87
N SER A 73 0.52 -8.75 6.19
CA SER A 73 0.41 -7.50 6.95
C SER A 73 1.68 -6.65 6.87
N VAL A 74 2.84 -7.30 6.93
CA VAL A 74 4.16 -6.66 6.77
C VAL A 74 4.33 -6.19 5.32
N CYS A 75 3.95 -7.02 4.33
CA CYS A 75 3.96 -6.62 2.93
C CYS A 75 3.11 -5.37 2.70
N VAL A 76 1.87 -5.36 3.20
CA VAL A 76 0.97 -4.19 3.10
C VAL A 76 1.57 -2.96 3.79
N THR A 77 2.19 -3.14 4.96
CA THR A 77 2.86 -2.04 5.67
C THR A 77 4.00 -1.44 4.86
N LEU A 78 4.81 -2.27 4.20
CA LEU A 78 5.87 -1.80 3.31
C LEU A 78 5.32 -1.11 2.07
N LEU A 79 4.20 -1.58 1.51
CA LEU A 79 3.55 -0.95 0.37
C LEU A 79 2.91 0.40 0.69
N LEU A 80 2.73 0.71 1.98
CA LEU A 80 2.32 2.03 2.46
C LEU A 80 3.49 3.00 2.62
N SER A 81 4.74 2.59 2.38
CA SER A 81 5.89 3.50 2.43
C SER A 81 5.85 4.54 1.31
N TRP A 82 6.58 5.64 1.48
CA TRP A 82 6.64 6.76 0.54
C TRP A 82 6.81 6.31 -0.92
N GLU A 83 7.69 5.34 -1.16
CA GLU A 83 8.04 4.83 -2.49
C GLU A 83 6.84 4.20 -3.20
N TYR A 84 6.03 3.42 -2.49
CA TYR A 84 5.00 2.58 -3.10
C TYR A 84 3.58 3.07 -2.86
N PHE A 85 3.36 3.91 -1.85
CA PHE A 85 2.04 4.29 -1.36
C PHE A 85 1.11 4.80 -2.46
N ASN A 86 1.58 5.67 -3.35
CA ASN A 86 0.78 6.17 -4.47
C ASN A 86 0.26 5.06 -5.40
N LEU A 87 1.12 4.13 -5.82
CA LEU A 87 0.73 3.03 -6.70
C LEU A 87 -0.12 2.01 -5.96
N PHE A 88 0.21 1.72 -4.70
CA PHE A 88 -0.56 0.81 -3.87
C PHE A 88 -1.98 1.35 -3.61
N HIS A 89 -2.11 2.63 -3.32
CA HIS A 89 -3.40 3.30 -3.15
C HIS A 89 -4.27 3.23 -4.41
N LEU A 90 -3.66 3.42 -5.59
CA LEU A 90 -4.35 3.23 -6.87
C LEU A 90 -4.87 1.79 -7.03
N CYS A 91 -4.04 0.79 -6.70
CA CYS A 91 -4.47 -0.61 -6.74
C CYS A 91 -5.67 -0.86 -5.83
N LEU A 92 -5.64 -0.32 -4.60
CA LEU A 92 -6.72 -0.45 -3.64
C LEU A 92 -8.03 0.15 -4.18
N GLY A 93 -7.97 1.34 -4.77
CA GLY A 93 -9.14 1.97 -5.40
C GLY A 93 -9.70 1.15 -6.56
N GLU A 94 -8.84 0.67 -7.46
CA GLU A 94 -9.25 -0.14 -8.60
C GLU A 94 -9.89 -1.48 -8.19
N ILE A 95 -9.31 -2.17 -7.19
CA ILE A 95 -9.87 -3.42 -6.66
C ILE A 95 -11.22 -3.13 -6.01
N LYS A 96 -11.33 -2.06 -5.21
CA LYS A 96 -12.57 -1.68 -4.53
C LYS A 96 -13.71 -1.39 -5.51
N GLU A 97 -13.39 -0.79 -6.65
CA GLU A 97 -14.35 -0.49 -7.73
C GLU A 97 -14.55 -1.65 -8.71
N ASN A 98 -13.81 -2.75 -8.58
CA ASN A 98 -13.75 -3.85 -9.55
C ASN A 98 -13.40 -3.38 -10.97
N LYS A 99 -12.45 -2.43 -11.07
CA LYS A 99 -11.94 -1.83 -12.32
C LYS A 99 -10.42 -1.93 -12.39
N ILE A 100 -9.89 -3.12 -12.21
CA ILE A 100 -8.44 -3.37 -12.24
C ILE A 100 -7.90 -3.05 -13.63
N THR A 101 -6.93 -2.15 -13.68
CA THR A 101 -6.20 -1.77 -14.89
C THR A 101 -4.78 -2.34 -14.85
N ASN A 102 -3.77 -1.51 -15.11
CA ASN A 102 -2.36 -1.89 -15.09
C ASN A 102 -1.68 -1.59 -13.76
N SER A 103 -2.40 -1.09 -12.75
CA SER A 103 -1.83 -0.64 -11.46
C SER A 103 -1.00 -1.73 -10.76
N ILE A 104 -1.52 -2.96 -10.67
CA ILE A 104 -0.82 -4.11 -10.06
C ILE A 104 0.44 -4.47 -10.85
N THR A 105 0.36 -4.52 -12.18
CA THR A 105 1.51 -4.78 -13.05
C THR A 105 2.58 -3.70 -12.91
N ASN A 106 2.17 -2.43 -12.80
CA ASN A 106 3.06 -1.31 -12.56
C ASN A 106 3.73 -1.42 -11.19
N LEU A 107 2.98 -1.79 -10.15
CA LEU A 107 3.52 -2.01 -8.80
C LEU A 107 4.58 -3.12 -8.80
N ILE A 108 4.30 -4.26 -9.43
CA ILE A 108 5.26 -5.37 -9.59
C ILE A 108 6.52 -4.88 -10.32
N SER A 109 6.35 -4.08 -11.39
CA SER A 109 7.47 -3.53 -12.15
C SER A 109 8.35 -2.63 -11.29
N GLU A 110 7.76 -1.77 -10.46
CA GLU A 110 8.51 -0.91 -9.52
C GLU A 110 9.24 -1.72 -8.45
N LEU A 111 8.60 -2.75 -7.87
CA LEU A 111 9.23 -3.66 -6.90
C LEU A 111 10.46 -4.38 -7.47
N ILE A 112 10.48 -4.68 -8.77
CA ILE A 112 11.61 -5.33 -9.43
C ILE A 112 12.73 -4.32 -9.76
N LYS A 113 12.38 -3.07 -10.10
CA LYS A 113 13.34 -2.02 -10.47
C LYS A 113 14.18 -1.50 -9.32
N THR A 114 13.74 -1.65 -8.07
CA THR A 114 14.41 -1.07 -6.88
C THR A 114 15.69 -1.83 -6.49
N LYS A 115 16.46 -2.30 -7.47
CA LYS A 115 17.75 -2.99 -7.32
C LYS A 115 18.92 -2.14 -7.80
#